data_AF-A0A942YVK2-F1
#
_entry.id   AF-A0A942YVK2-F1
#
_cell.length_a   1.000
_cell.length_b   1.000
_cell.length_c   1.000
_cell.angle_alpha   90.00
_cell.angle_beta   90.00
_cell.angle_gamma   90.00
#
_symmetry.space_group_name_H-M   'P 1'
#
loop_
_entity.id
_entity.type
_entity.pdbx_description
1 polymer ?
#
loop_
_entity_poly.entity_id
_entity_poly.type
_entity_poly.pdbx_seq_one_letter_code
_entity_poly.pdbx_strand_id
1 'polypeptide(L)' 'MKFGINRGVYNTIDTWFYHNGVKNIIFRRKKVLEFLSLARIHNENPKLKFGKGGLISKLNEFWTVENTTDKRVSRIKIDL' A
#
# COMPACT_ATOMS: atom_id res chain seq x y z
N MET A 1 -14.87 6.56 -7.94
CA MET A 1 -13.78 6.10 -7.04
C MET A 1 -12.56 7.00 -7.24
N LYS A 2 -11.98 7.54 -6.15
CA LYS A 2 -10.95 8.60 -6.12
C LYS A 2 -9.67 8.32 -6.92
N PHE A 3 -9.36 7.05 -7.22
CA PHE A 3 -8.09 6.63 -7.86
C PHE A 3 -8.24 6.05 -9.27
N GLY A 4 -9.48 5.94 -9.79
CA GLY A 4 -9.72 5.44 -11.15
C GLY A 4 -9.22 4.01 -11.44
N ILE A 5 -9.07 3.16 -10.41
CA ILE A 5 -8.61 1.77 -10.54
C ILE A 5 -9.76 0.81 -10.85
N ASN A 6 -9.45 -0.27 -11.58
CA ASN A 6 -10.40 -1.36 -11.82
C ASN A 6 -10.60 -2.21 -10.56
N ARG A 7 -11.79 -2.82 -10.42
CA ARG A 7 -12.12 -3.70 -9.28
C ARG A 7 -11.13 -4.85 -9.10
N GLY A 8 -10.64 -5.43 -10.20
CA GLY A 8 -9.60 -6.48 -10.15
C GLY A 8 -8.31 -6.00 -9.47
N VAL A 9 -7.86 -4.78 -9.77
CA VAL A 9 -6.67 -4.19 -9.14
C VAL A 9 -6.91 -3.98 -7.65
N TYR A 10 -8.06 -3.43 -7.27
CA TYR A 10 -8.44 -3.27 -5.87
C TYR A 10 -8.40 -4.61 -5.13
N ASN A 11 -9.02 -5.64 -5.70
CA ASN A 11 -9.08 -6.97 -5.10
C ASN A 11 -7.67 -7.57 -4.92
N THR A 12 -6.79 -7.41 -5.90
CA THR A 12 -5.39 -7.88 -5.78
C THR A 12 -4.66 -7.18 -4.64
N ILE A 13 -4.83 -5.86 -4.49
CA ILE A 13 -4.22 -5.09 -3.40
C ILE A 13 -4.76 -5.55 -2.04
N ASP A 14 -6.10 -5.69 -1.92
CA ASP A 14 -6.73 -6.16 -0.68
C ASP A 14 -6.25 -7.56 -0.30
N THR A 15 -6.30 -8.52 -1.23
CA THR A 15 -5.81 -9.88 -0.99
C THR A 15 -4.34 -9.89 -0.60
N TRP A 16 -3.51 -9.08 -1.25
CA TRP A 16 -2.09 -8.99 -0.93
C TRP A 16 -1.87 -8.52 0.52
N PHE A 17 -2.54 -7.46 0.97
CA PHE A 17 -2.45 -7.00 2.36
C PHE A 17 -3.00 -8.03 3.35
N TYR A 18 -4.08 -8.73 3.01
CA TYR A 18 -4.61 -9.80 3.85
C TYR A 18 -3.59 -10.93 4.04
N HIS A 19 -2.89 -11.34 2.97
CA HIS A 19 -1.85 -12.37 3.03
C HIS A 19 -0.61 -11.90 3.81
N ASN A 20 -0.33 -10.59 3.81
CA ASN A 20 0.77 -9.98 4.58
C ASN A 20 0.38 -9.59 6.03
N GLY A 21 -0.71 -10.15 6.57
CA GLY A 21 -1.05 -10.03 7.99
C GLY A 21 -2.01 -8.90 8.37
N VAL A 22 -2.47 -8.08 7.42
CA VAL A 22 -3.44 -7.00 7.65
C VAL A 22 -4.87 -7.56 7.71
N LYS A 23 -5.17 -8.36 8.75
CA LYS A 23 -6.41 -9.15 8.83
C LYS A 23 -7.66 -8.31 9.08
N ASN A 24 -7.56 -7.28 9.92
CA ASN A 24 -8.69 -6.40 10.22
C ASN A 24 -9.12 -5.63 8.96
N ILE A 25 -10.40 -5.74 8.59
CA ILE A 25 -10.93 -5.16 7.34
C ILE A 25 -10.86 -3.63 7.30
N ILE A 26 -11.07 -2.96 8.44
CA ILE A 26 -11.01 -1.49 8.51
C ILE A 26 -9.56 -1.05 8.33
N PHE A 27 -8.62 -1.69 9.01
CA PHE A 27 -7.20 -1.39 8.88
C PHE A 27 -6.67 -1.70 7.47
N ARG A 28 -7.12 -2.79 6.87
CA ARG A 28 -6.75 -3.14 5.49
C ARG A 28 -7.24 -2.14 4.46
N ARG A 29 -8.50 -1.69 4.57
CA ARG A 29 -9.03 -0.62 3.70
C ARG A 29 -8.22 0.66 3.83
N LYS A 30 -7.77 1.03 5.04
CA LYS A 30 -6.88 2.17 5.24
C LYS A 30 -5.54 1.96 4.50
N LYS A 31 -4.92 0.79 4.63
CA LYS A 31 -3.66 0.47 3.91
C LYS A 31 -3.82 0.48 2.39
N VAL A 32 -4.94 0.01 1.86
CA VAL A 32 -5.26 0.12 0.42
C VAL A 32 -5.30 1.60 -0.01
N LEU A 33 -5.97 2.47 0.76
CA LEU A 33 -6.07 3.90 0.42
C LEU A 33 -4.72 4.62 0.51
N GLU A 34 -3.90 4.27 1.50
CA GLU A 34 -2.55 4.82 1.69
C GLU A 34 -1.65 4.46 0.51
N PHE A 35 -1.59 3.17 0.15
CA PHE A 35 -0.86 2.68 -1.02
C PHE A 35 -1.29 3.40 -2.31
N LEU A 36 -2.60 3.52 -2.56
CA LEU A 36 -3.11 4.17 -3.76
C LEU A 36 -2.81 5.67 -3.80
N SER A 37 -2.79 6.32 -2.63
CA SER A 37 -2.44 7.74 -2.53
C SER A 37 -0.97 7.95 -2.89
N LEU A 38 -0.06 7.15 -2.36
CA LEU A 38 1.36 7.22 -2.71
C LEU A 38 1.61 6.87 -4.17
N ALA A 39 0.99 5.81 -4.67
CA ALA A 39 1.11 5.42 -6.07
C ALA A 39 0.62 6.52 -7.03
N ARG A 40 -0.35 7.35 -6.59
CA ARG A 40 -0.86 8.48 -7.37
C ARG A 40 0.12 9.66 -7.44
N ILE A 41 0.87 9.93 -6.37
CA ILE A 41 1.86 11.03 -6.36
C ILE A 41 2.88 10.86 -7.50
N HIS A 42 3.24 9.61 -7.79
CA HIS A 42 4.20 9.27 -8.83
C HIS A 42 3.56 9.03 -10.21
N ASN A 43 2.29 9.40 -10.41
CA ASN A 43 1.57 9.10 -11.66
C ASN A 43 0.86 10.33 -12.21
N GLU A 44 1.45 10.92 -13.25
CA GLU A 44 0.88 12.04 -14.01
C GLU A 44 -0.40 11.64 -14.77
N ASN A 45 -0.62 10.34 -15.00
CA ASN A 45 -1.83 9.88 -15.69
C ASN A 45 -3.07 9.92 -14.78
N PRO A 46 -4.23 10.31 -15.31
CA PRO A 46 -5.48 10.33 -14.58
C PRO A 46 -5.96 8.93 -14.14
N LYS A 47 -5.47 7.87 -14.80
CA LYS A 47 -5.73 6.47 -14.41
C LYS A 47 -4.45 5.82 -13.89
N LEU A 48 -4.52 5.29 -12.68
CA LEU A 48 -3.42 4.53 -12.09
C LEU A 48 -3.30 3.18 -12.82
N LYS A 49 -2.20 2.99 -13.56
CA LYS A 49 -1.89 1.75 -14.27
C LYS A 49 -0.66 1.11 -13.66
N PHE A 50 -0.73 -0.19 -13.43
CA PHE A 50 0.41 -1.00 -13.02
C PHE A 50 0.73 -1.94 -14.19
N GLY A 51 1.93 -1.85 -14.74
CA GLY A 51 2.39 -2.75 -15.81
C GLY A 51 2.41 -4.21 -15.36
N LYS A 52 2.73 -5.14 -16.27
CA LYS A 52 2.84 -6.58 -15.96
C LYS A 52 3.83 -6.79 -14.80
N GLY A 53 3.35 -7.31 -13.67
CA GLY A 53 4.14 -7.51 -12.44
C GLY A 53 4.40 -6.25 -11.59
N GLY A 54 4.17 -5.05 -12.11
CA GLY A 54 4.50 -3.79 -11.43
C GLY A 54 3.69 -3.51 -10.16
N LEU A 55 2.49 -4.09 -10.05
CA LEU A 55 1.64 -3.93 -8.87
C LEU A 55 2.27 -4.57 -7.62
N ILE A 56 2.71 -5.82 -7.73
CA ILE A 56 3.29 -6.57 -6.61
C ILE A 56 4.61 -5.94 -6.18
N SER A 57 5.46 -5.53 -7.14
CA SER A 57 6.71 -4.83 -6.82
C SER A 57 6.47 -3.54 -6.04
N LYS A 58 5.47 -2.73 -6.44
CA LYS A 58 5.12 -1.49 -5.71
C LYS A 58 4.53 -1.76 -4.33
N LEU A 59 3.79 -2.86 -4.16
CA LEU A 59 3.30 -3.28 -2.84
C LEU A 59 4.45 -3.69 -1.92
N ASN A 60 5.43 -4.43 -2.43
CA ASN A 60 6.62 -4.80 -1.67
C ASN A 60 7.45 -3.57 -1.26
N GLU A 61 7.62 -2.61 -2.16
CA GLU A 61 8.31 -1.34 -1.89
C GLU A 61 7.61 -0.57 -0.76
N PHE A 62 6.29 -0.37 -0.89
CA PHE A 62 5.46 0.27 0.12
C PHE A 62 5.58 -0.43 1.49
N TRP A 63 5.48 -1.76 1.51
CA TRP A 63 5.53 -2.55 2.74
C TRP A 63 6.90 -2.50 3.42
N THR A 64 7.98 -2.47 2.64
CA THR A 64 9.35 -2.38 3.18
C THR A 64 9.58 -1.03 3.86
N VAL A 65 9.11 0.07 3.24
CA VAL A 65 9.20 1.42 3.82
C VAL A 65 8.42 1.49 5.14
N GLU A 66 7.17 1.05 5.15
CA GLU A 66 6.32 1.05 6.36
C GLU A 66 6.95 0.30 7.53
N ASN A 67 7.38 -0.94 7.31
CA ASN A 67 8.02 -1.74 8.36
C ASN A 67 9.36 -1.14 8.82
N THR A 68 10.05 -0.37 7.97
CA THR A 68 11.27 0.33 8.35
C THR A 68 10.95 1.57 9.20
N THR A 69 9.91 2.32 8.84
CA THR A 69 9.43 3.48 9.59
C THR A 69 8.94 3.08 10.99
N ASP A 70 8.13 2.02 11.09
CA ASP A 70 7.66 1.50 12.38
C ASP A 70 8.83 1.06 13.28
N LYS A 71 9.86 0.43 12.71
CA LYS A 71 11.08 0.05 13.44
C LYS A 71 11.90 1.26 13.93
N ARG A 72 11.90 2.37 13.19
CA ARG A 72 12.59 3.61 13.61
C ARG A 72 11.81 4.33 14.72
N VAL A 73 10.50 4.45 14.58
CA VAL A 73 9.63 5.09 15.58
C VAL A 73 9.64 4.31 16.90
N SER A 74 9.60 2.98 16.83
CA SER A 74 9.69 2.13 18.03
C SER A 74 11.03 2.23 18.74
N ARG A 75 12.16 2.38 18.03
CA ARG A 75 13.48 2.62 18.64
C ARG A 75 13.54 3.97 19.38
N ILE A 76 13.06 5.04 18.76
CA ILE A 76 13.08 6.39 19.37
C ILE A 76 12.27 6.45 20.68
N LYS A 77 11.21 5.65 20.82
CA LYS A 77 10.37 5.61 22.03
C LYS A 77 11.01 4.88 23.22
N ILE A 78 12.12 4.17 23.05
CA ILE A 78 12.81 3.43 24.11
C ILE A 78 14.00 4.24 24.67
N ASP A 79 14.43 5.29 23.94
CA ASP A 79 15.60 6.10 24.26
C ASP A 79 15.25 7.46 24.92
N LEU A 80 14.05 7.63 25.47
CA LEU A 80 13.56 8.81 26.21
C LEU A 80 12.94 8.39 27.54
#